data_AF-A0A849MC19-F1
#
_entry.id   AF-A0A849MC19-F1
#
_cell.length_a   1.000
_cell.length_b   1.000
_cell.length_c   1.000
_cell.angle_alpha   90.00
_cell.angle_beta   90.00
_cell.angle_gamma   90.00
#
_symmetry.space_group_name_H-M   'P 1'
#
loop_
_entity.id
_entity.type
_entity.pdbx_description
1 polymer ?
#
loop_
_entity_poly.entity_id
_entity_poly.type
_entity_poly.pdbx_seq_one_letter_code
_entity_poly.pdbx_strand_id
1 'polypeptide(L)'
;MSSFGSETSFQSLITLCQDPSLKGYQGAWREFLRRYKQRIYQIVFYRCDSWQSPRVKTQLKDIVNDIVSLVFKDLPKSIKNYREVSKEKIFLLWLTTICNRAVSFYFKDRYIDIISNYQIDDYPEIVGDLPLDNRWELFELITDVLTRDSSHKRNVQRDLVIFLLYTIGNFKEEEIKKHHCFKEIGPRVVEVTVSRKRKILKENLN
;
A
#
# COMPACT_ATOMS: atom_id res chain seq x y z
N MET A 1 14.92 -39.95 14.09
CA MET A 1 15.56 -38.61 14.16
C MET A 1 16.53 -38.50 13.01
N SER A 2 16.11 -37.87 11.91
CA SER A 2 16.92 -37.72 10.70
C SER A 2 17.61 -36.35 10.72
N SER A 3 18.94 -36.38 10.63
CA SER A 3 19.82 -35.23 10.45
C SER A 3 19.50 -34.51 9.14
N PHE A 4 18.73 -33.43 9.19
CA PHE A 4 18.58 -32.52 8.05
C PHE A 4 19.75 -31.53 8.04
N GLY A 5 20.90 -32.03 7.63
CA GLY A 5 22.12 -31.27 7.37
C GLY A 5 22.44 -31.09 5.88
N SER A 6 21.51 -31.39 4.97
CA SER A 6 21.66 -31.04 3.56
C SER A 6 20.92 -29.72 3.28
N GLU A 7 21.68 -28.74 2.83
CA GLU A 7 21.16 -27.45 2.38
C GLU A 7 20.20 -27.71 1.20
N THR A 8 18.90 -27.62 1.47
CA THR A 8 17.89 -27.88 0.43
C THR A 8 18.09 -26.87 -0.70
N SER A 9 18.18 -27.35 -1.95
CA SER A 9 18.34 -26.45 -3.10
C SER A 9 17.19 -25.44 -3.15
N PHE A 10 17.45 -24.22 -3.64
CA PHE A 10 16.40 -23.20 -3.76
C PHE A 10 15.18 -23.72 -4.53
N GLN A 11 15.41 -24.40 -5.66
CA GLN A 11 14.34 -24.97 -6.47
C GLN A 11 13.51 -25.99 -5.69
N SER A 12 14.17 -26.95 -5.03
CA SER A 12 13.48 -27.94 -4.20
C SER A 12 12.72 -27.29 -3.04
N LEU A 13 13.30 -26.27 -2.41
CA LEU A 13 12.69 -25.53 -1.30
C LEU A 13 11.37 -24.89 -1.73
N ILE A 14 11.37 -24.16 -2.86
CA ILE A 14 10.17 -23.49 -3.35
C ILE A 14 9.13 -24.50 -3.83
N THR A 15 9.52 -25.52 -4.61
CA THR A 15 8.58 -26.58 -5.04
C THR A 15 7.90 -27.26 -3.85
N LEU A 16 8.66 -27.59 -2.81
CA LEU A 16 8.09 -28.17 -1.59
C LEU A 16 7.19 -27.19 -0.82
N CYS A 17 7.45 -25.88 -0.86
CA CYS A 17 6.59 -24.89 -0.21
C CYS A 17 5.26 -24.67 -0.95
N GLN A 18 5.18 -25.01 -2.24
CA GLN A 18 4.01 -24.78 -3.10
C GLN A 18 2.89 -25.80 -2.91
N ASP A 19 3.24 -27.03 -2.49
CA ASP A 19 2.29 -28.15 -2.43
C ASP A 19 2.28 -28.81 -1.05
N PRO A 20 1.21 -28.59 -0.26
CA PRO A 20 1.01 -29.22 1.05
C PRO A 20 0.98 -30.75 1.05
N SER A 21 0.72 -31.38 -0.09
CA SER A 21 0.65 -32.84 -0.20
C SER A 21 2.04 -33.49 -0.25
N LEU A 22 3.11 -32.72 -0.52
CA LEU A 22 4.45 -33.27 -0.67
C LEU A 22 5.10 -33.63 0.66
N LYS A 23 5.73 -34.81 0.70
CA LYS A 23 6.57 -35.23 1.82
C LYS A 23 7.72 -34.24 1.99
N GLY A 24 7.72 -33.51 3.10
CA GLY A 24 8.72 -32.50 3.40
C GLY A 24 8.20 -31.06 3.41
N TYR A 25 6.93 -30.81 3.06
CA TYR A 25 6.30 -29.49 3.08
C TYR A 25 6.59 -28.69 4.37
N GLN A 26 6.36 -29.28 5.55
CA GLN A 26 6.61 -28.64 6.85
C GLN A 26 8.11 -28.41 7.13
N GLY A 27 8.99 -29.25 6.57
CA GLY A 27 10.44 -29.05 6.65
C GLY A 27 10.88 -27.89 5.77
N ALA A 28 10.35 -27.83 4.55
CA ALA A 28 10.60 -26.76 3.60
C ALA A 28 10.14 -25.40 4.13
N TRP A 29 8.96 -25.30 4.73
CA TRP A 29 8.51 -24.03 5.33
C TRP A 29 9.38 -23.58 6.51
N ARG A 30 9.85 -24.50 7.35
CA ARG A 30 10.81 -24.18 8.41
C ARG A 30 12.12 -23.63 7.84
N GLU A 31 12.65 -24.28 6.81
CA GLU A 31 13.87 -23.85 6.14
C GLU A 31 13.67 -22.51 5.40
N PHE A 32 12.52 -22.31 4.77
CA PHE A 32 12.12 -21.07 4.12
C PHE A 32 12.12 -19.91 5.11
N LEU A 33 11.47 -20.10 6.26
CA LEU A 33 11.42 -19.09 7.31
C LEU A 33 12.82 -18.83 7.88
N ARG A 34 13.64 -19.87 8.06
CA ARG A 34 15.04 -19.71 8.49
C ARG A 34 15.85 -18.83 7.52
N ARG A 35 15.67 -19.02 6.20
CA ARG A 35 16.40 -18.27 5.16
C ARG A 35 15.90 -16.84 4.96
N TYR A 36 14.59 -16.65 4.91
CA TYR A 36 14.01 -15.41 4.38
C TYR A 36 13.30 -14.54 5.41
N LYS A 37 13.02 -15.03 6.63
CA LYS A 37 12.33 -14.23 7.67
C LYS A 37 13.04 -12.91 7.93
N GLN A 38 14.35 -12.94 8.21
CA GLN A 38 15.11 -11.71 8.49
C GLN A 38 15.06 -10.71 7.33
N ARG A 39 15.09 -11.22 6.10
CA ARG A 39 15.06 -10.39 4.90
C ARG A 39 13.69 -9.74 4.69
N ILE A 40 12.60 -10.48 4.94
CA ILE A 40 11.24 -9.92 4.94
C ILE A 40 11.13 -8.79 5.96
N TYR A 41 11.61 -9.02 7.19
CA TYR A 41 11.65 -7.99 8.23
C TYR A 41 12.42 -6.74 7.78
N GLN A 42 13.60 -6.91 7.19
CA GLN A 42 14.40 -5.79 6.70
C GLN A 42 13.67 -5.01 5.60
N ILE A 43 13.08 -5.68 4.61
CA ILE A 43 12.34 -5.02 3.52
C ILE A 43 11.17 -4.21 4.08
N VAL A 44 10.36 -4.83 4.94
CA VAL A 44 9.20 -4.17 5.58
C VAL A 44 9.66 -2.99 6.43
N PHE A 45 10.71 -3.17 7.25
CA PHE A 45 11.27 -2.11 8.09
C PHE A 45 11.73 -0.91 7.27
N TYR A 46 12.60 -1.12 6.27
CA TYR A 46 13.11 -0.03 5.43
C TYR A 46 11.99 0.68 4.69
N ARG A 47 11.01 -0.07 4.16
CA ARG A 47 9.87 0.54 3.49
C ARG A 47 9.00 1.32 4.46
N CYS A 48 8.74 0.83 5.68
CA CYS A 48 7.95 1.57 6.68
C CYS A 48 8.68 2.84 7.13
N ASP A 49 9.97 2.74 7.46
CA ASP A 49 10.79 3.89 7.87
C ASP A 49 10.85 4.96 6.77
N SER A 50 10.87 4.53 5.49
CA SER A 50 10.84 5.47 4.37
C SER A 50 9.57 6.31 4.34
N TRP A 51 8.44 5.92 4.95
CA TRP A 51 7.22 6.76 4.96
C TRP A 51 7.38 8.06 5.77
N GLN A 52 8.41 8.18 6.63
CA GLN A 52 8.76 9.39 7.38
C GLN A 52 7.64 10.02 8.25
N SER A 53 6.51 9.34 8.45
CA SER A 53 5.42 9.83 9.31
C SER A 53 5.83 9.85 10.79
N PRO A 54 5.54 10.93 11.55
CA PRO A 54 5.85 11.02 12.98
C PRO A 54 5.30 9.85 13.81
N ARG A 55 4.09 9.38 13.48
CA ARG A 55 3.46 8.22 14.13
C ARG A 55 4.15 6.91 13.78
N VAL A 56 4.62 6.77 12.54
CA VAL A 56 5.41 5.60 12.13
C VAL A 56 6.70 5.55 12.95
N LYS A 57 7.36 6.68 13.20
CA LYS A 57 8.58 6.72 14.02
C LYS A 57 8.34 6.28 15.47
N THR A 58 7.20 6.62 16.07
CA THR A 58 6.89 6.22 17.46
C THR A 58 6.42 4.78 17.60
N GLN A 59 5.79 4.21 16.56
CA GLN A 59 5.20 2.87 16.58
C GLN A 59 5.83 1.91 15.56
N LEU A 60 7.04 2.22 15.06
CA LEU A 60 7.64 1.54 13.90
C LEU A 60 7.72 0.03 14.10
N LYS A 61 8.17 -0.39 15.28
CA LYS A 61 8.32 -1.81 15.61
C LYS A 61 6.99 -2.56 15.56
N ASP A 62 5.92 -1.98 16.09
CA ASP A 62 4.61 -2.61 16.15
C ASP A 62 3.99 -2.67 14.75
N ILE A 63 4.08 -1.58 13.98
CA ILE A 63 3.62 -1.51 12.59
C ILE A 63 4.36 -2.56 11.73
N VAL A 64 5.68 -2.67 11.87
CA VAL A 64 6.48 -3.68 11.15
C VAL A 64 6.02 -5.09 11.51
N ASN A 65 5.76 -5.37 12.79
CA ASN A 65 5.27 -6.68 13.22
C ASN A 65 3.89 -7.01 12.65
N ASP A 66 2.97 -6.04 12.63
CA ASP A 66 1.64 -6.19 12.02
C ASP A 66 1.77 -6.54 10.54
N ILE A 67 2.56 -5.77 9.79
CA ILE A 67 2.74 -5.95 8.34
C ILE A 67 3.44 -7.27 8.04
N VAL A 68 4.48 -7.64 8.80
CA VAL A 68 5.14 -8.93 8.63
C VAL A 68 4.17 -10.09 8.90
N SER A 69 3.26 -9.94 9.86
CA SER A 69 2.21 -10.94 10.12
C SER A 69 1.25 -11.06 8.94
N LEU A 70 0.87 -9.93 8.30
CA LEU A 70 0.08 -9.93 7.06
C LEU A 70 0.83 -10.63 5.91
N VAL A 71 2.12 -10.31 5.72
CA VAL A 71 2.95 -10.97 4.71
C VAL A 71 2.96 -12.47 4.94
N PHE A 72 3.26 -12.96 6.15
CA PHE A 72 3.30 -14.40 6.42
C PHE A 72 1.94 -15.10 6.28
N LYS A 73 0.84 -14.40 6.53
CA LYS A 73 -0.51 -14.93 6.33
C LYS A 73 -0.81 -15.21 4.85
N ASP A 74 -0.39 -14.32 3.96
CA ASP A 74 -0.69 -14.42 2.53
C ASP A 74 0.40 -15.13 1.70
N LEU A 75 1.63 -15.20 2.25
CA LEU A 75 2.78 -15.77 1.56
C LEU A 75 2.55 -17.20 1.04
N PRO A 76 1.89 -18.14 1.77
CA PRO A 76 1.61 -19.47 1.24
C PRO A 76 0.77 -19.45 -0.05
N LYS A 77 -0.24 -18.56 -0.11
CA LYS A 77 -1.08 -18.40 -1.31
C LYS A 77 -0.27 -17.80 -2.46
N SER A 78 0.58 -16.82 -2.17
CA SER A 78 1.43 -16.19 -3.18
C SER A 78 2.48 -17.17 -3.72
N ILE A 79 3.17 -17.92 -2.85
CA ILE A 79 4.21 -18.88 -3.24
C ILE A 79 3.65 -19.97 -4.13
N LYS A 80 2.43 -20.47 -3.86
CA LYS A 80 1.74 -21.47 -4.69
C LYS A 80 1.69 -21.09 -6.18
N ASN A 81 1.62 -19.78 -6.48
CA ASN A 81 1.51 -19.28 -7.85
C ASN A 81 2.83 -18.79 -8.47
N TYR A 82 3.95 -18.90 -7.73
CA TYR A 82 5.26 -18.47 -8.21
C TYR A 82 5.83 -19.44 -9.25
N ARG A 83 6.29 -18.95 -10.40
CA ARG A 83 6.69 -19.81 -11.54
C ARG A 83 8.20 -19.98 -11.69
N GLU A 84 9.00 -18.97 -11.36
CA GLU A 84 10.45 -18.94 -11.62
C GLU A 84 11.27 -19.66 -10.54
N VAL A 85 10.96 -20.94 -10.29
CA VAL A 85 11.53 -21.73 -9.18
C VAL A 85 13.03 -22.02 -9.27
N SER A 86 13.70 -21.71 -10.38
CA SER A 86 15.13 -21.97 -10.56
C SER A 86 16.04 -20.76 -10.24
N LYS A 87 15.48 -19.56 -10.06
CA LYS A 87 16.25 -18.31 -9.97
C LYS A 87 15.97 -17.56 -8.68
N GLU A 88 16.79 -17.82 -7.65
CA GLU A 88 16.64 -17.17 -6.34
C GLU A 88 16.69 -15.63 -6.41
N LYS A 89 17.53 -15.05 -7.29
CA LYS A 89 17.56 -13.59 -7.48
C LYS A 89 16.21 -13.02 -7.91
N ILE A 90 15.50 -13.70 -8.82
CA ILE A 90 14.16 -13.28 -9.27
C ILE A 90 13.15 -13.46 -8.15
N PHE A 91 13.27 -14.55 -7.38
CA PHE A 91 12.43 -14.79 -6.21
C PHE A 91 12.56 -13.69 -5.17
N LEU A 92 13.77 -13.21 -4.90
CA LEU A 92 14.00 -12.12 -3.96
C LEU A 92 13.38 -10.79 -4.42
N LEU A 93 13.41 -10.49 -5.71
CA LEU A 93 12.71 -9.33 -6.27
C LEU A 93 11.18 -9.49 -6.11
N TRP A 94 10.65 -10.66 -6.45
CA TRP A 94 9.24 -10.97 -6.28
C TRP A 94 8.78 -10.87 -4.82
N LEU A 95 9.58 -11.39 -3.89
CA LEU A 95 9.32 -11.31 -2.44
C LEU A 95 9.34 -9.86 -1.94
N THR A 96 10.28 -9.05 -2.46
CA THR A 96 10.34 -7.62 -2.19
C THR A 96 9.06 -6.91 -2.65
N THR A 97 8.56 -7.24 -3.84
CA THR A 97 7.28 -6.71 -4.35
C THR A 97 6.10 -7.07 -3.45
N ILE A 98 6.04 -8.31 -2.92
CA ILE A 98 4.99 -8.71 -1.98
C ILE A 98 5.06 -7.90 -0.69
N CYS A 99 6.25 -7.77 -0.11
CA CYS A 99 6.45 -7.00 1.11
C CYS A 99 6.05 -5.54 0.91
N ASN A 100 6.50 -4.90 -0.19
CA ASN A 100 6.15 -3.53 -0.52
C ASN A 100 4.64 -3.36 -0.68
N ARG A 101 3.96 -4.29 -1.38
CA ARG A 101 2.50 -4.25 -1.52
C ARG A 101 1.78 -4.35 -0.18
N ALA A 102 2.24 -5.21 0.72
CA ALA A 102 1.65 -5.33 2.06
C ALA A 102 1.83 -4.04 2.87
N VAL A 103 3.01 -3.41 2.79
CA VAL A 103 3.28 -2.11 3.42
C VAL A 103 2.37 -1.03 2.84
N SER A 104 2.30 -0.92 1.51
CA SER A 104 1.45 0.06 0.84
C SER A 104 -0.03 -0.16 1.18
N PHE A 105 -0.50 -1.41 1.29
CA PHE A 105 -1.88 -1.73 1.68
C PHE A 105 -2.16 -1.31 3.13
N TYR A 106 -1.28 -1.67 4.07
CA TYR A 106 -1.42 -1.31 5.49
C TYR A 106 -1.50 0.21 5.69
N PHE A 107 -0.62 0.96 5.02
CA PHE A 107 -0.65 2.40 5.09
C PHE A 107 -1.83 2.99 4.33
N LYS A 108 -2.16 2.45 3.15
CA LYS A 108 -3.32 2.86 2.36
C LYS A 108 -4.59 2.89 3.21
N ASP A 109 -4.93 1.82 3.93
CA ASP A 109 -6.14 1.77 4.76
C ASP A 109 -6.14 2.89 5.82
N ARG A 110 -4.98 3.16 6.41
CA ARG A 110 -4.79 4.25 7.39
C ARG A 110 -4.88 5.65 6.75
N TYR A 111 -4.33 5.83 5.55
CA TYR A 111 -4.39 7.11 4.81
C TYR A 111 -5.78 7.37 4.23
N ILE A 112 -6.50 6.34 3.81
CA ILE A 112 -7.91 6.44 3.43
C ILE A 112 -8.72 6.93 4.61
N ASP A 113 -8.48 6.40 5.81
CA ASP A 113 -9.16 6.88 7.02
C ASP A 113 -8.86 8.36 7.29
N ILE A 114 -7.62 8.81 7.06
CA ILE A 114 -7.24 10.22 7.18
C ILE A 114 -7.96 11.08 6.12
N ILE A 115 -7.90 10.69 4.85
CA ILE A 115 -8.48 11.45 3.73
C ILE A 115 -10.01 11.47 3.76
N SER A 116 -10.63 10.37 4.20
CA SER A 116 -12.07 10.18 4.20
C SER A 116 -12.74 10.86 5.40
N ASN A 117 -12.06 10.94 6.55
CA ASN A 117 -12.70 11.39 7.79
C ASN A 117 -12.23 12.76 8.31
N TYR A 118 -11.10 13.32 7.87
CA TYR A 118 -10.54 14.55 8.47
C TYR A 118 -10.68 15.79 7.58
N GLN A 119 -10.85 16.97 8.20
CA GLN A 119 -10.76 18.26 7.51
C GLN A 119 -9.28 18.68 7.41
N ILE A 120 -8.92 19.38 6.32
CA ILE A 120 -7.53 19.77 6.04
C ILE A 120 -6.93 20.62 7.16
N ASP A 121 -7.77 21.43 7.80
CA ASP A 121 -7.36 22.35 8.86
C ASP A 121 -6.84 21.63 10.11
N ASP A 122 -7.12 20.32 10.27
CA ASP A 122 -6.69 19.56 11.45
C ASP A 122 -5.24 19.07 11.34
N TYR A 123 -4.67 18.89 10.15
CA TYR A 123 -3.33 18.32 9.96
C TYR A 123 -2.66 18.69 8.62
N PRO A 124 -2.12 19.91 8.47
CA PRO A 124 -1.38 20.32 7.27
C PRO A 124 -0.07 19.52 7.04
N GLU A 125 0.47 18.87 8.06
CA GLU A 125 1.78 18.20 8.04
C GLU A 125 1.75 16.76 7.49
N ILE A 126 0.59 16.08 7.48
CA ILE A 126 0.53 14.63 7.19
C ILE A 126 0.83 14.30 5.71
N VAL A 127 0.41 15.15 4.77
CA VAL A 127 0.62 14.93 3.34
C VAL A 127 1.91 15.60 2.85
N GLY A 128 2.28 16.72 3.46
CA GLY A 128 3.49 17.50 3.16
C GLY A 128 4.80 16.78 3.48
N ASP A 129 4.79 15.80 4.40
CA ASP A 129 5.97 15.05 4.84
C ASP A 129 6.12 13.67 4.19
N LEU A 130 5.16 13.24 3.37
CA LEU A 130 5.27 11.98 2.65
C LEU A 130 6.40 12.04 1.62
N PRO A 131 7.24 11.00 1.48
CA PRO A 131 8.16 10.90 0.35
C PRO A 131 7.39 10.92 -0.98
N LEU A 132 8.02 11.48 -2.02
CA LEU A 132 7.41 11.65 -3.33
C LEU A 132 6.83 10.35 -3.91
N ASP A 133 7.55 9.23 -3.78
CA ASP A 133 7.11 7.91 -4.25
C ASP A 133 5.81 7.44 -3.59
N ASN A 134 5.64 7.72 -2.30
CA ASN A 134 4.44 7.33 -1.56
C ASN A 134 3.25 8.23 -1.90
N ARG A 135 3.49 9.51 -2.20
CA ARG A 135 2.45 10.41 -2.72
C ARG A 135 1.94 9.95 -4.08
N TRP A 136 2.83 9.41 -4.92
CA TRP A 136 2.46 8.90 -6.23
C TRP A 136 1.58 7.64 -6.13
N GLU A 137 1.96 6.66 -5.30
CA GLU A 137 1.12 5.46 -5.07
C GLU A 137 -0.27 5.83 -4.53
N LEU A 138 -0.33 6.80 -3.61
CA LEU A 138 -1.58 7.30 -3.04
C LEU A 138 -2.43 8.06 -4.09
N PHE A 139 -1.79 8.87 -4.93
CA PHE A 139 -2.41 9.56 -6.04
C PHE A 139 -3.01 8.59 -7.05
N GLU A 140 -2.27 7.57 -7.47
CA GLU A 140 -2.72 6.55 -8.42
C GLU A 140 -3.94 5.82 -7.88
N LEU A 141 -3.89 5.42 -6.61
CA LEU A 141 -4.99 4.76 -5.93
C LEU A 141 -6.26 5.63 -5.91
N ILE A 142 -6.15 6.86 -5.39
CA ILE A 142 -7.29 7.78 -5.25
C ILE A 142 -7.90 8.04 -6.63
N THR A 143 -7.04 8.25 -7.64
CA THR A 143 -7.46 8.46 -9.01
C THR A 143 -8.17 7.23 -9.57
N ASP A 144 -7.63 6.03 -9.40
CA ASP A 144 -8.23 4.78 -9.88
C ASP A 144 -9.62 4.54 -9.26
N VAL A 145 -9.76 4.70 -7.95
CA VAL A 145 -11.06 4.53 -7.26
C VAL A 145 -12.06 5.58 -7.72
N LEU A 146 -11.66 6.85 -7.74
CA LEU A 146 -12.56 7.95 -8.10
C LEU A 146 -12.93 7.95 -9.59
N THR A 147 -12.09 7.39 -10.46
CA THR A 147 -12.40 7.28 -11.90
C THR A 147 -13.30 6.10 -12.22
N ARG A 148 -13.13 4.95 -11.54
CA ARG A 148 -14.00 3.77 -11.70
C ARG A 148 -15.46 4.04 -11.34
N ASP A 149 -15.72 4.77 -10.24
CA ASP A 149 -17.08 5.15 -9.82
C ASP A 149 -17.72 6.25 -10.70
N SER A 150 -16.89 6.97 -11.47
CA SER A 150 -17.31 8.17 -12.20
C SER A 150 -17.53 7.94 -13.70
N SER A 151 -17.47 6.69 -14.17
CA SER A 151 -17.55 6.29 -15.60
C SER A 151 -18.78 6.84 -16.35
N HIS A 152 -19.81 7.33 -15.65
CA HIS A 152 -21.04 7.90 -16.23
C HIS A 152 -21.35 9.37 -15.86
N LYS A 153 -20.45 10.09 -15.18
CA LYS A 153 -20.73 11.45 -14.67
C LYS A 153 -20.11 12.56 -15.55
N ARG A 154 -20.83 13.65 -15.80
CA ARG A 154 -20.25 14.88 -16.37
C ARG A 154 -19.27 15.49 -15.36
N ASN A 155 -18.13 16.00 -15.83
CA ASN A 155 -17.11 16.71 -15.05
C ASN A 155 -16.18 15.87 -14.14
N VAL A 156 -16.01 14.56 -14.39
CA VAL A 156 -15.14 13.69 -13.58
C VAL A 156 -13.76 14.27 -13.35
N GLN A 157 -13.10 14.72 -14.43
CA GLN A 157 -11.72 15.22 -14.37
C GLN A 157 -11.64 16.51 -13.56
N ARG A 158 -12.57 17.45 -13.77
CA ARG A 158 -12.65 18.69 -12.98
C ARG A 158 -12.79 18.38 -11.49
N ASP A 159 -13.73 17.50 -11.16
CA ASP A 159 -14.06 17.18 -9.78
C ASP A 159 -12.92 16.39 -9.10
N LEU A 160 -12.20 15.56 -9.86
CA LEU A 160 -10.99 14.89 -9.40
C LEU A 160 -9.87 15.91 -9.14
N VAL A 161 -9.62 16.86 -10.04
CA VAL A 161 -8.58 17.89 -9.85
C VAL A 161 -8.91 18.78 -8.65
N ILE A 162 -10.17 19.22 -8.50
CA ILE A 162 -10.62 19.97 -7.30
C ILE A 162 -10.33 19.17 -6.03
N PHE A 163 -10.68 17.88 -6.02
CA PHE A 163 -10.45 17.01 -4.88
C PHE A 163 -8.95 16.88 -4.55
N LEU A 164 -8.10 16.66 -5.56
CA LEU A 164 -6.66 16.48 -5.38
C LEU A 164 -5.98 17.77 -4.93
N LEU A 165 -6.33 18.92 -5.52
CA LEU A 165 -5.78 20.22 -5.10
C LEU A 165 -6.15 20.53 -3.65
N TYR A 166 -7.40 20.26 -3.27
CA TYR A 166 -7.85 20.44 -1.90
C TYR A 166 -7.10 19.46 -0.98
N THR A 167 -7.30 18.15 -1.16
CA THR A 167 -6.85 17.13 -0.19
C THR A 167 -5.36 16.80 -0.20
N ILE A 168 -4.70 16.83 -1.36
CA ILE A 168 -3.28 16.47 -1.51
C ILE A 168 -2.42 17.73 -1.66
N GLY A 169 -2.89 18.68 -2.47
CA GLY A 169 -2.20 19.94 -2.72
C GLY A 169 -2.29 20.93 -1.56
N ASN A 170 -3.15 20.68 -0.57
CA ASN A 170 -3.39 21.57 0.57
C ASN A 170 -3.85 22.98 0.17
N PHE A 171 -4.55 23.11 -0.96
CA PHE A 171 -5.11 24.39 -1.41
C PHE A 171 -6.41 24.66 -0.66
N LYS A 172 -6.58 25.88 -0.16
CA LYS A 172 -7.85 26.37 0.35
C LYS A 172 -8.84 26.57 -0.79
N GLU A 173 -10.13 26.53 -0.48
CA GLU A 173 -11.19 26.72 -1.46
C GLU A 173 -11.01 28.02 -2.28
N GLU A 174 -10.67 29.12 -1.61
CA GLU A 174 -10.42 30.41 -2.26
C GLU A 174 -9.18 30.41 -3.17
N GLU A 175 -8.22 29.52 -2.95
CA GLU A 175 -7.04 29.36 -3.81
C GLU A 175 -7.37 28.52 -5.05
N ILE A 176 -8.17 27.48 -4.88
CA ILE A 176 -8.68 26.66 -5.99
C ILE A 176 -9.51 27.54 -6.95
N LYS A 177 -10.40 28.40 -6.43
CA LYS A 177 -11.22 29.32 -7.22
C LYS A 177 -10.41 30.34 -8.03
N LYS A 178 -9.19 30.68 -7.60
CA LYS A 178 -8.30 31.61 -8.32
C LYS A 178 -7.71 31.01 -9.60
N HIS A 179 -7.66 29.68 -9.72
CA HIS A 179 -7.16 29.04 -10.94
C HIS A 179 -8.06 29.31 -12.13
N HIS A 180 -7.45 29.63 -13.28
CA HIS A 180 -8.16 29.97 -14.52
C HIS A 180 -9.18 28.91 -14.97
N CYS A 181 -8.90 27.63 -14.75
CA CYS A 181 -9.79 26.52 -15.09
C CYS A 181 -11.00 26.38 -14.15
N PHE A 182 -11.06 27.13 -13.05
CA PHE A 182 -12.11 27.03 -12.03
C PHE A 182 -12.82 28.36 -11.73
N LYS A 183 -12.54 29.44 -12.46
CA LYS A 183 -13.09 30.78 -12.17
C LYS A 183 -14.63 30.85 -12.21
N GLU A 184 -15.29 29.93 -12.92
CA GLU A 184 -16.75 29.89 -13.08
C GLU A 184 -17.44 28.89 -12.16
N ILE A 185 -16.70 28.20 -11.27
CA ILE A 185 -17.35 27.24 -10.37
C ILE A 185 -18.13 27.98 -9.29
N GLY A 186 -19.35 27.49 -9.00
CA GLY A 186 -20.19 28.04 -7.95
C GLY A 186 -19.55 27.97 -6.56
N PRO A 187 -20.00 28.81 -5.61
CA PRO A 187 -19.36 29.00 -4.31
C PRO A 187 -19.40 27.78 -3.38
N ARG A 188 -20.15 26.73 -3.72
CA ARG A 188 -20.21 25.46 -2.96
C ARG A 188 -19.62 24.28 -3.73
N VAL A 189 -19.11 24.49 -4.95
CA VAL A 189 -18.68 23.40 -5.82
C VAL A 189 -17.49 22.65 -5.22
N VAL A 190 -16.54 23.36 -4.60
CA VAL A 190 -15.38 22.74 -3.93
C VAL A 190 -15.86 21.87 -2.76
N GLU A 191 -16.62 22.42 -1.83
CA GLU A 191 -17.16 21.70 -0.67
C GLU A 191 -17.97 20.45 -1.06
N VAL A 192 -18.92 20.60 -1.99
CA VAL A 192 -19.78 19.49 -2.44
C VAL A 192 -18.96 18.43 -3.16
N THR A 193 -17.99 18.85 -3.98
CA THR A 193 -17.10 17.93 -4.69
C THR A 193 -16.26 17.12 -3.71
N VAL A 194 -15.63 17.80 -2.75
CA VAL A 194 -14.78 17.15 -1.75
C VAL A 194 -15.58 16.17 -0.91
N SER A 195 -16.73 16.61 -0.39
CA SER A 195 -17.61 15.77 0.44
C SER A 195 -18.07 14.52 -0.31
N ARG A 196 -18.49 14.68 -1.58
CA ARG A 196 -18.92 13.55 -2.41
C ARG A 196 -17.77 12.59 -2.72
N LYS A 197 -16.57 13.10 -3.02
CA LYS A 197 -15.41 12.25 -3.34
C LYS A 197 -14.90 11.51 -2.09
N ARG A 198 -14.92 12.14 -0.90
CA ARG A 198 -14.69 11.45 0.38
C ARG A 198 -15.67 10.32 0.61
N LYS A 199 -16.96 10.56 0.36
CA LYS A 199 -18.00 9.52 0.46
C LYS A 199 -17.71 8.33 -0.46
N ILE A 200 -17.36 8.58 -1.72
CA ILE A 200 -17.00 7.52 -2.69
C ILE A 200 -15.78 6.73 -2.21
N LEU A 201 -14.72 7.42 -1.76
CA LEU A 201 -13.53 6.75 -1.22
C LEU A 201 -13.90 5.86 -0.03
N LYS A 202 -14.71 6.37 0.91
CA LYS A 202 -15.18 5.62 2.07
C LYS A 202 -16.01 4.39 1.69
N GLU A 203 -16.84 4.47 0.66
CA GLU A 203 -17.69 3.37 0.20
C GLU A 203 -16.93 2.29 -0.59
N ASN A 204 -15.83 2.66 -1.25
CA ASN A 204 -15.08 1.75 -2.13
C ASN A 204 -13.79 1.22 -1.52
N LEU A 205 -13.36 1.78 -0.39
CA LEU A 205 -12.08 1.45 0.24
C LEU A 205 -12.19 0.98 1.70
N ASN A 206 -13.37 1.05 2.30
CA ASN A 206 -13.70 0.34 3.54
C ASN A 206 -14.41 -0.98 3.24
#